data_AF-A0A3B0JI34-F1
#
_entry.id   AF-A0A3B0JI34-F1
#
_cell.length_a   1.000
_cell.length_b   1.000
_cell.length_c   1.000
_cell.angle_alpha   90.00
_cell.angle_beta   90.00
_cell.angle_gamma   90.00
#
_symmetry.space_group_name_H-M   'P 1'
#
loop_
_entity.id
_entity.type
_entity.pdbx_description
1 polymer ?
#
loop_
_entity_poly.entity_id
_entity_poly.type
_entity_poly.pdbx_seq_one_letter_code
_entity_poly.pdbx_strand_id
1 'polypeptide(L)'
;MPPKGKKGKKGKKMPVLIDGVDTSAMTRDQLEAFAVRLKAEMDREREERNYFQLERDKIRTFWEITRQQLDETRYELQQKDKDIEATQDLSDIDKKHVMQQMKHLQFENHNKLGEVRAEAMTQLKLAQEHHVLQETELQKDKRQLRRILRERMEVGEMQLRQMETHFNEKLLEQRLTFERERKDNEMLHEEKMMEQKSKLDLFYSTQMFEVEERKNQQIRNLQDHHDGAFNDMKNYYNDITLNNLALIGSMKEQLEQLRKQTERSDRIAADTALENKRLREPLEQANIQLNEYRRKLEFYDRDKQQLSRLKSRNTKLEKKVKGLTWEAETLILRNDSLVAQRETLKERFNDVIVELQQKTGLKNVLLERKIAALLREEEKRSIILHETIATCAPNLADKLTGLDERVGNIVDEKNKIIIDLRYEVAKSRKAHDDLLETYECKLKQFGVPSDNLGFTPLRDRDDKQLYICGPAGIVTKNK
;
A
#
# COMPACT_ATOMS: atom_id res chain seq x y z
N MET A 1 35.56 143.30 -53.73
CA MET A 1 34.64 144.17 -52.95
C MET A 1 33.23 144.09 -53.55
N PRO A 2 32.18 144.31 -52.75
CA PRO A 2 30.85 144.79 -53.23
C PRO A 2 31.05 146.03 -54.14
N PRO A 3 30.10 146.64 -54.91
CA PRO A 3 28.98 147.38 -54.30
C PRO A 3 27.83 147.90 -55.24
N LYS A 4 26.92 148.66 -54.62
CA LYS A 4 26.24 149.90 -55.10
C LYS A 4 26.32 150.30 -56.59
N GLY A 5 25.13 150.56 -57.15
CA GLY A 5 24.73 151.96 -57.42
C GLY A 5 24.59 152.45 -58.86
N LYS A 6 23.47 153.14 -59.08
CA LYS A 6 23.22 154.35 -59.91
C LYS A 6 23.02 154.25 -61.45
N LYS A 7 21.82 154.74 -61.82
CA LYS A 7 21.43 155.70 -62.88
C LYS A 7 22.01 155.55 -64.30
N GLY A 8 21.11 155.14 -65.21
CA GLY A 8 20.60 156.00 -66.28
C GLY A 8 21.27 155.92 -67.67
N LYS A 9 20.48 155.56 -68.69
CA LYS A 9 20.43 156.25 -70.02
C LYS A 9 19.31 155.69 -70.90
N LYS A 10 18.57 156.60 -71.56
CA LYS A 10 17.60 156.32 -72.62
C LYS A 10 18.31 155.88 -73.91
N GLY A 11 17.73 154.90 -74.61
CA GLY A 11 17.80 154.79 -76.08
C GLY A 11 18.33 153.48 -76.66
N LYS A 12 17.41 152.55 -76.96
CA LYS A 12 17.28 151.74 -78.20
C LYS A 12 16.30 150.58 -77.92
N LYS A 13 15.35 150.31 -78.83
CA LYS A 13 14.49 149.12 -78.76
C LYS A 13 15.41 147.88 -78.80
N MET A 14 15.44 147.13 -77.70
CA MET A 14 16.10 145.83 -77.64
C MET A 14 15.20 144.78 -78.30
N PRO A 15 15.77 143.79 -78.99
CA PRO A 15 15.02 142.70 -79.57
C PRO A 15 14.34 141.85 -78.49
N VAL A 16 13.12 141.36 -78.75
CA VAL A 16 12.45 140.42 -77.86
C VAL A 16 13.07 139.04 -78.09
N LEU A 17 13.88 138.57 -77.14
CA LEU A 17 14.37 137.19 -77.12
C LEU A 17 13.33 136.31 -76.42
N ILE A 18 12.80 135.30 -77.11
CA ILE A 18 12.00 134.23 -76.52
C ILE A 18 12.79 132.93 -76.76
N ASP A 19 13.14 132.26 -75.67
CA ASP A 19 13.95 131.03 -75.65
C ASP A 19 15.29 131.11 -76.41
N GLY A 20 16.06 132.16 -76.13
CA GLY A 20 17.40 132.35 -76.70
C GLY A 20 17.45 132.77 -78.18
N VAL A 21 16.30 132.90 -78.87
CA VAL A 21 16.21 133.28 -80.28
C VAL A 21 15.66 134.72 -80.42
N ASP A 22 16.31 135.53 -81.25
CA ASP A 22 15.91 136.91 -81.54
C ASP A 22 14.69 136.95 -82.49
N THR A 23 13.51 137.24 -81.95
CA THR A 23 12.23 137.23 -82.69
C THR A 23 11.97 138.51 -83.51
N SER A 24 12.86 139.51 -83.44
CA SER A 24 12.62 140.84 -84.03
C SER A 24 12.83 140.94 -85.54
N ALA A 25 13.50 139.96 -86.16
CA ALA A 25 13.79 139.90 -87.59
C ALA A 25 13.10 138.73 -88.32
N MET A 26 12.24 137.98 -87.62
CA MET A 26 11.51 136.85 -88.20
C MET A 26 10.23 137.31 -88.89
N THR A 27 9.96 136.74 -90.07
CA THR A 27 8.68 136.93 -90.79
C THR A 27 7.55 136.22 -90.05
N ARG A 28 6.30 136.62 -90.27
CA ARG A 28 5.11 136.07 -89.57
C ARG A 28 5.09 134.53 -89.56
N ASP A 29 5.38 133.91 -90.69
CA ASP A 29 5.38 132.45 -90.84
C ASP A 29 6.50 131.77 -90.02
N GLN A 30 7.64 132.45 -89.85
CA GLN A 30 8.75 131.95 -89.02
C GLN A 30 8.43 132.04 -87.52
N LEU A 31 7.71 133.08 -87.09
CA LEU A 31 7.23 133.20 -85.72
C LEU A 31 6.12 132.18 -85.41
N GLU A 32 5.23 131.90 -86.36
CA GLU A 32 4.21 130.84 -86.22
C GLU A 32 4.88 129.46 -86.12
N ALA A 33 5.89 129.15 -86.94
CA ALA A 33 6.64 127.90 -86.85
C ALA A 33 7.43 127.76 -85.53
N PHE A 34 8.05 128.84 -85.04
CA PHE A 34 8.75 128.85 -83.76
C PHE A 34 7.80 128.65 -82.58
N ALA A 35 6.61 129.27 -82.61
CA ALA A 35 5.57 129.05 -81.61
C ALA A 35 5.03 127.61 -81.60
N VAL A 36 4.88 126.98 -82.78
CA VAL A 36 4.49 125.56 -82.88
C VAL A 36 5.57 124.65 -82.31
N ARG A 37 6.85 124.93 -82.56
CA ARG A 37 7.97 124.17 -82.01
C ARG A 37 8.06 124.28 -80.48
N LEU A 38 7.97 125.49 -79.94
CA LEU A 38 7.96 125.73 -78.49
C LEU A 38 6.76 125.05 -77.82
N LYS A 39 5.60 125.03 -78.49
CA LYS A 39 4.43 124.29 -78.00
C LYS A 39 4.67 122.78 -78.01
N ALA A 40 5.29 122.24 -79.06
CA ALA A 40 5.63 120.81 -79.15
C ALA A 40 6.68 120.40 -78.10
N GLU A 41 7.69 121.24 -77.84
CA GLU A 41 8.67 121.01 -76.77
C GLU A 41 8.02 121.10 -75.38
N MET A 42 7.14 122.08 -75.14
CA MET A 42 6.33 122.17 -73.93
C MET A 42 5.42 120.96 -73.72
N ASP A 43 4.79 120.45 -74.77
CA ASP A 43 3.92 119.27 -74.71
C ASP A 43 4.74 118.00 -74.45
N ARG A 44 5.94 117.87 -75.06
CA ARG A 44 6.87 116.78 -74.77
C ARG A 44 7.37 116.80 -73.33
N GLU A 45 7.78 117.96 -72.81
CA GLU A 45 8.21 118.08 -71.40
C GLU A 45 7.05 117.76 -70.43
N ARG A 46 5.80 118.06 -70.82
CA ARG A 46 4.62 117.67 -70.05
C ARG A 46 4.41 116.15 -70.07
N GLU A 47 4.54 115.51 -71.23
CA GLU A 47 4.47 114.06 -71.37
C GLU A 47 5.57 113.36 -70.58
N GLU A 48 6.82 113.84 -70.66
CA GLU A 48 7.95 113.30 -69.90
C GLU A 48 7.74 113.49 -68.39
N ARG A 49 7.27 114.67 -67.94
CA ARG A 49 6.92 114.89 -66.53
C ARG A 49 5.82 113.94 -66.06
N ASN A 50 4.79 113.71 -66.88
CA ASN A 50 3.70 112.79 -66.57
C ASN A 50 4.21 111.35 -66.47
N TYR A 51 5.03 110.92 -67.43
CA TYR A 51 5.68 109.61 -67.40
C TYR A 51 6.52 109.40 -66.14
N PHE A 52 7.38 110.35 -65.77
CA PHE A 52 8.19 110.27 -64.55
C PHE A 52 7.35 110.38 -63.27
N GLN A 53 6.19 111.03 -63.31
CA GLN A 53 5.22 111.00 -62.20
C GLN A 53 4.62 109.59 -62.04
N LEU A 54 4.13 109.00 -63.13
CA LEU A 54 3.56 107.64 -63.12
C LEU A 54 4.59 106.59 -62.68
N GLU A 55 5.82 106.64 -63.18
CA GLU A 55 6.88 105.71 -62.76
C GLU A 55 7.26 105.88 -61.29
N ARG A 56 7.31 107.12 -60.79
CA ARG A 56 7.54 107.38 -59.36
C ARG A 56 6.41 106.82 -58.50
N ASP A 57 5.16 107.06 -58.88
CA ASP A 57 4.00 106.57 -58.15
C ASP A 57 3.94 105.04 -58.18
N LYS A 58 4.28 104.43 -59.32
CA LYS A 58 4.41 102.97 -59.46
C LYS A 58 5.50 102.41 -58.54
N ILE A 59 6.71 102.99 -58.53
CA ILE A 59 7.78 102.60 -57.62
C ILE A 59 7.34 102.75 -56.17
N ARG A 60 6.62 103.83 -55.84
CA ARG A 60 6.09 104.06 -54.50
C ARG A 60 5.07 102.99 -54.11
N THR A 61 4.13 102.63 -54.98
CA THR A 61 3.17 101.56 -54.72
C THR A 61 3.86 100.20 -54.53
N PHE A 62 4.86 99.86 -55.36
CA PHE A 62 5.64 98.64 -55.16
C PHE A 62 6.42 98.65 -53.85
N TRP A 63 7.01 99.79 -53.48
CA TRP A 63 7.70 99.93 -52.20
C TRP A 63 6.74 99.80 -51.02
N GLU A 64 5.55 100.40 -51.08
CA GLU A 64 4.52 100.28 -50.04
C GLU A 64 4.02 98.83 -49.92
N ILE A 65 3.74 98.15 -51.04
CA ILE A 65 3.31 96.74 -51.06
C ILE A 65 4.41 95.82 -50.52
N THR A 66 5.64 95.92 -51.02
CA THR A 66 6.75 95.06 -50.58
C THR A 66 7.11 95.31 -49.11
N ARG A 67 7.04 96.56 -48.64
CA ARG A 67 7.18 96.88 -47.22
C ARG A 67 6.06 96.24 -46.39
N GLN A 68 4.81 96.34 -46.82
CA GLN A 68 3.69 95.71 -46.13
C GLN A 68 3.85 94.18 -46.08
N GLN A 69 4.21 93.54 -47.20
CA GLN A 69 4.49 92.10 -47.25
C GLN A 69 5.66 91.68 -46.35
N LEU A 70 6.71 92.50 -46.26
CA LEU A 70 7.81 92.28 -45.33
C LEU A 70 7.34 92.36 -43.87
N ASP A 71 6.50 93.33 -43.55
CA ASP A 71 5.96 93.48 -42.19
C ASP A 71 4.98 92.35 -41.84
N GLU A 72 4.15 91.90 -42.79
CA GLU A 72 3.25 90.75 -42.65
C GLU A 72 4.04 89.44 -42.43
N THR A 73 5.04 89.16 -43.26
CA THR A 73 5.88 87.96 -43.11
C THR A 73 6.69 87.96 -41.81
N ARG A 74 7.17 89.12 -41.36
CA ARG A 74 7.81 89.26 -40.04
C ARG A 74 6.85 88.96 -38.90
N TYR A 75 5.60 89.45 -39.00
CA TYR A 75 4.57 89.16 -38.01
C TYR A 75 4.22 87.66 -37.99
N GLU A 76 4.05 87.03 -39.15
CA GLU A 76 3.81 85.60 -39.27
C GLU A 76 4.96 84.78 -38.66
N LEU A 77 6.21 85.16 -38.91
CA LEU A 77 7.37 84.48 -38.35
C LEU A 77 7.40 84.58 -36.81
N GLN A 78 7.14 85.77 -36.26
CA GLN A 78 7.01 85.95 -34.82
C GLN A 78 5.84 85.14 -34.23
N GLN A 79 4.73 85.02 -34.96
CA GLN A 79 3.62 84.20 -34.53
C GLN A 79 3.99 82.71 -34.53
N LYS A 80 4.72 82.24 -35.54
CA LYS A 80 5.22 80.87 -35.59
C LYS A 80 6.23 80.57 -34.50
N ASP A 81 7.12 81.49 -34.16
CA ASP A 81 8.05 81.33 -33.05
C ASP A 81 7.29 81.18 -31.71
N LYS A 82 6.24 81.98 -31.50
CA LYS A 82 5.36 81.83 -30.32
C LYS A 82 4.60 80.51 -30.31
N ASP A 83 4.09 80.07 -31.46
CA ASP A 83 3.41 78.78 -31.58
C ASP A 83 4.39 77.63 -31.23
N ILE A 84 5.64 77.71 -31.70
CA ILE A 84 6.70 76.74 -31.38
C ILE A 84 6.97 76.74 -29.87
N GLU A 85 7.18 77.90 -29.27
CA GLU A 85 7.41 78.02 -27.81
C GLU A 85 6.25 77.41 -27.01
N ALA A 86 5.00 77.73 -27.37
CA ALA A 86 3.82 77.18 -26.72
C ALA A 86 3.72 75.64 -26.85
N THR A 87 4.07 75.08 -28.02
CA THR A 87 4.10 73.62 -28.20
C THR A 87 5.23 72.94 -27.42
N GLN A 88 6.38 73.61 -27.27
CA GLN A 88 7.49 73.11 -26.44
C GLN A 88 7.11 73.11 -24.96
N ASP A 89 6.48 74.18 -24.47
CA ASP A 89 5.99 74.26 -23.10
C ASP A 89 4.99 73.14 -22.79
N LEU A 90 4.06 72.87 -23.71
CA LEU A 90 3.10 71.76 -23.57
C LEU A 90 3.82 70.41 -23.56
N SER A 91 4.76 70.18 -24.47
CA SER A 91 5.57 68.96 -24.51
C SER A 91 6.38 68.75 -23.23
N ASP A 92 6.89 69.82 -22.61
CA ASP A 92 7.63 69.76 -21.36
C ASP A 92 6.74 69.40 -20.17
N ILE A 93 5.50 69.90 -20.16
CA ILE A 93 4.48 69.51 -19.18
C ILE A 93 4.13 68.03 -19.34
N ASP A 94 3.88 67.56 -20.57
CA ASP A 94 3.56 66.16 -20.86
C ASP A 94 4.72 65.24 -20.45
N LYS A 95 5.96 65.62 -20.76
CA LYS A 95 7.16 64.88 -20.35
C LYS A 95 7.27 64.78 -18.82
N LYS A 96 6.96 65.85 -18.08
CA LYS A 96 6.92 65.82 -16.61
C LYS A 96 5.81 64.90 -16.10
N HIS A 97 4.64 64.93 -16.71
CA HIS A 97 3.51 64.07 -16.34
C HIS A 97 3.84 62.59 -16.56
N VAL A 98 4.33 62.22 -17.74
CA VAL A 98 4.77 60.85 -18.05
C VAL A 98 5.88 60.39 -17.10
N MET A 99 6.85 61.25 -16.79
CA MET A 99 7.91 60.90 -15.84
C MET A 99 7.37 60.66 -14.43
N GLN A 100 6.39 61.44 -13.97
CA GLN A 100 5.74 61.22 -12.67
C GLN A 100 4.95 59.90 -12.66
N GLN A 101 4.19 59.61 -13.72
CA GLN A 101 3.46 58.34 -13.86
C GLN A 101 4.43 57.15 -13.82
N MET A 102 5.55 57.23 -14.53
CA MET A 102 6.58 56.18 -14.53
C MET A 102 7.17 55.97 -13.13
N LYS A 103 7.48 57.05 -12.40
CA LYS A 103 7.96 56.96 -11.01
C LYS A 103 6.92 56.32 -10.09
N HIS A 104 5.65 56.70 -10.22
CA HIS A 104 4.57 56.12 -9.42
C HIS A 104 4.42 54.62 -9.70
N LEU A 105 4.40 54.23 -10.98
CA LEU A 105 4.29 52.84 -11.39
C LEU A 105 5.48 52.01 -10.91
N GLN A 106 6.71 52.54 -10.96
CA GLN A 106 7.89 51.87 -10.41
C GLN A 106 7.80 51.67 -8.90
N PHE A 107 7.37 52.68 -8.15
CA PHE A 107 7.18 52.58 -6.71
C PHE A 107 6.10 51.57 -6.34
N GLU A 108 4.97 51.60 -7.05
CA GLU A 108 3.86 50.66 -6.85
C GLU A 108 4.30 49.22 -7.16
N ASN A 109 4.98 48.99 -8.28
CA ASN A 109 5.54 47.68 -8.62
C ASN A 109 6.55 47.20 -7.58
N HIS A 110 7.42 48.09 -7.08
CA HIS A 110 8.38 47.74 -6.04
C HIS A 110 7.69 47.33 -4.74
N ASN A 111 6.67 48.07 -4.32
CA ASN A 111 5.89 47.75 -3.12
C ASN A 111 5.14 46.43 -3.28
N LYS A 112 4.41 46.23 -4.40
CA LYS A 112 3.71 44.97 -4.69
C LYS A 112 4.68 43.78 -4.69
N LEU A 113 5.87 43.94 -5.26
CA LEU A 113 6.90 42.90 -5.23
C LEU A 113 7.37 42.60 -3.80
N GLY A 114 7.50 43.64 -2.96
CA GLY A 114 7.81 43.50 -1.54
C GLY A 114 6.73 42.75 -0.77
N GLU A 115 5.46 43.09 -0.99
CA GLU A 115 4.29 42.43 -0.39
C GLU A 115 4.22 40.96 -0.78
N VAL A 116 4.29 40.64 -2.08
CA VAL A 116 4.27 39.26 -2.58
C VAL A 116 5.44 38.44 -2.00
N ARG A 117 6.63 39.02 -1.85
CA ARG A 117 7.77 38.34 -1.21
C ARG A 117 7.52 38.08 0.28
N ALA A 118 6.94 39.04 1.00
CA ALA A 118 6.61 38.87 2.40
C ALA A 118 5.52 37.80 2.60
N GLU A 119 4.49 37.80 1.77
CA GLU A 119 3.44 36.78 1.76
C GLU A 119 4.00 35.40 1.43
N ALA A 120 4.84 35.27 0.41
CA ALA A 120 5.48 34.01 0.07
C ALA A 120 6.35 33.48 1.23
N MET A 121 7.07 34.35 1.93
CA MET A 121 7.91 33.98 3.06
C MET A 121 7.07 33.53 4.27
N THR A 122 5.96 34.19 4.56
CA THR A 122 5.05 33.78 5.64
C THR A 122 4.36 32.45 5.32
N GLN A 123 3.89 32.25 4.08
CA GLN A 123 3.31 30.99 3.63
C GLN A 123 4.33 29.84 3.72
N LEU A 124 5.58 30.07 3.30
CA LEU A 124 6.64 29.07 3.41
C LEU A 124 6.92 28.69 4.87
N LYS A 125 6.95 29.68 5.77
CA LYS A 125 7.18 29.43 7.20
C LYS A 125 6.02 28.64 7.82
N LEU A 126 4.77 28.99 7.51
CA LEU A 126 3.59 28.25 7.96
C LEU A 126 3.60 26.81 7.45
N ALA A 127 3.96 26.59 6.18
CA ALA A 127 4.10 25.25 5.61
C ALA A 127 5.19 24.43 6.32
N GLN A 128 6.33 25.05 6.63
CA GLN A 128 7.41 24.41 7.40
C GLN A 128 6.96 24.05 8.82
N GLU A 129 6.32 24.97 9.54
CA GLU A 129 5.80 24.73 10.90
C GLU A 129 4.77 23.59 10.90
N HIS A 130 3.85 23.58 9.94
CA HIS A 130 2.87 22.50 9.79
C HIS A 130 3.53 21.16 9.49
N HIS A 131 4.53 21.11 8.61
CA HIS A 131 5.29 19.89 8.33
C HIS A 131 6.02 19.36 9.58
N VAL A 132 6.65 20.25 10.35
CA VAL A 132 7.32 19.87 11.62
C VAL A 132 6.32 19.31 12.63
N LEU A 133 5.14 19.92 12.76
CA LEU A 133 4.08 19.41 13.63
C LEU A 133 3.65 18.00 13.20
N GLN A 134 3.34 17.79 11.92
CA GLN A 134 2.97 16.47 11.40
C GLN A 134 4.07 15.43 11.63
N GLU A 135 5.33 15.79 11.42
CA GLU A 135 6.45 14.88 11.68
C GLU A 135 6.52 14.50 13.16
N THR A 136 6.33 15.45 14.07
CA THR A 136 6.34 15.17 15.52
C THR A 136 5.18 14.27 15.94
N GLU A 137 4.00 14.43 15.34
CA GLU A 137 2.83 13.57 15.58
C GLU A 137 3.10 12.15 15.07
N LEU A 138 3.59 12.00 13.84
CA LEU A 138 3.96 10.70 13.28
C LEU A 138 5.04 9.99 14.12
N GLN A 139 5.99 10.75 14.68
CA GLN A 139 6.99 10.18 15.59
C GLN A 139 6.37 9.72 16.92
N LYS A 140 5.40 10.45 17.47
CA LYS A 140 4.65 10.03 18.67
C LYS A 140 3.84 8.77 18.39
N ASP A 141 3.10 8.73 17.29
CA ASP A 141 2.31 7.57 16.87
C ASP A 141 3.19 6.34 16.66
N LYS A 142 4.33 6.50 15.99
CA LYS A 142 5.32 5.41 15.83
C LYS A 142 5.81 4.86 17.17
N ARG A 143 6.05 5.73 18.17
CA ARG A 143 6.46 5.30 19.52
C ARG A 143 5.33 4.58 20.24
N GLN A 144 4.10 5.07 20.13
CA GLN A 144 2.91 4.47 20.73
C GLN A 144 2.61 3.09 20.11
N LEU A 145 2.64 2.97 18.78
CA LEU A 145 2.45 1.70 18.08
C LEU A 145 3.51 0.66 18.47
N ARG A 146 4.78 1.07 18.61
CA ARG A 146 5.85 0.19 19.12
C ARG A 146 5.60 -0.28 20.55
N ARG A 147 5.04 0.58 21.40
CA ARG A 147 4.66 0.21 22.76
C ARG A 147 3.51 -0.81 22.75
N ILE A 148 2.44 -0.54 22.01
CA ILE A 148 1.29 -1.45 21.88
C ILE A 148 1.73 -2.81 21.33
N LEU A 149 2.63 -2.83 20.35
CA LEU A 149 3.17 -4.08 19.81
C LEU A 149 3.93 -4.89 20.87
N ARG A 150 4.78 -4.24 21.68
CA ARG A 150 5.47 -4.91 22.80
C ARG A 150 4.49 -5.45 23.83
N GLU A 151 3.53 -4.64 24.27
CA GLU A 151 2.50 -5.06 25.22
C GLU A 151 1.70 -6.26 24.70
N ARG A 152 1.33 -6.27 23.40
CA ARG A 152 0.66 -7.43 22.78
C ARG A 152 1.52 -8.69 22.73
N MET A 153 2.82 -8.55 22.46
CA MET A 153 3.75 -9.68 22.47
C MET A 153 3.91 -10.24 23.89
N GLU A 154 4.09 -9.38 24.90
CA GLU A 154 4.19 -9.79 26.30
C GLU A 154 2.92 -10.49 26.80
N VAL A 155 1.74 -9.98 26.43
CA VAL A 155 0.46 -10.63 26.73
C VAL A 155 0.35 -11.99 26.03
N GLY A 156 0.77 -12.08 24.76
CA GLY A 156 0.78 -13.33 24.01
C GLY A 156 1.71 -14.38 24.63
N GLU A 157 2.91 -13.99 25.04
CA GLU A 157 3.84 -14.87 25.77
C GLU A 157 3.26 -15.31 27.12
N MET A 158 2.61 -14.40 27.85
CA MET A 158 1.97 -14.74 29.13
C MET A 158 0.85 -15.77 28.93
N GLN A 159 0.02 -15.60 27.90
CA GLN A 159 -1.04 -16.57 27.55
C GLN A 159 -0.46 -17.92 27.18
N LEU A 160 0.62 -17.96 26.40
CA LEU A 160 1.32 -19.20 26.04
C LEU A 160 1.82 -19.92 27.31
N ARG A 161 2.51 -19.20 28.20
CA ARG A 161 2.99 -19.77 29.47
C ARG A 161 1.85 -20.28 30.34
N GLN A 162 0.74 -19.56 30.43
CA GLN A 162 -0.45 -19.99 31.17
C GLN A 162 -1.04 -21.29 30.60
N MET A 163 -1.12 -21.40 29.27
CA MET A 163 -1.57 -22.62 28.60
C MET A 163 -0.61 -23.79 28.85
N GLU A 164 0.70 -23.56 28.76
CA GLU A 164 1.71 -24.57 29.05
C GLU A 164 1.64 -25.05 30.50
N THR A 165 1.50 -24.14 31.48
CA THR A 165 1.32 -24.51 32.89
C THR A 165 0.05 -25.33 33.10
N HIS A 166 -1.06 -24.93 32.46
CA HIS A 166 -2.33 -25.65 32.56
C HIS A 166 -2.24 -27.06 31.97
N PHE A 167 -1.60 -27.21 30.80
CA PHE A 167 -1.38 -28.53 30.21
C PHE A 167 -0.47 -29.41 31.06
N ASN A 168 0.59 -28.84 31.64
CA ASN A 168 1.48 -29.57 32.54
C ASN A 168 0.76 -30.03 33.81
N GLU A 169 -0.10 -29.20 34.40
CA GLU A 169 -0.95 -29.58 35.53
C GLU A 169 -1.89 -30.73 35.16
N LYS A 170 -2.59 -30.64 34.02
CA LYS A 170 -3.49 -31.71 33.56
C LYS A 170 -2.76 -33.01 33.26
N LEU A 171 -1.55 -32.92 32.68
CA LEU A 171 -0.71 -34.09 32.45
C LEU A 171 -0.25 -34.73 33.76
N LEU A 172 0.09 -33.92 34.77
CA LEU A 172 0.47 -34.39 36.09
C LEU A 172 -0.71 -35.07 36.80
N GLU A 173 -1.89 -34.46 36.75
CA GLU A 173 -3.14 -35.05 37.29
C GLU A 173 -3.38 -36.45 36.68
N GLN A 174 -3.31 -36.58 35.35
CA GLN A 174 -3.47 -37.86 34.66
C GLN A 174 -2.41 -38.89 35.05
N ARG A 175 -1.14 -38.47 35.20
CA ARG A 175 -0.08 -39.38 35.66
C ARG A 175 -0.35 -39.88 37.07
N LEU A 176 -0.77 -38.99 37.97
CA LEU A 176 -1.10 -39.36 39.35
C LEU A 176 -2.31 -40.29 39.42
N THR A 177 -3.33 -40.10 38.58
CA THR A 177 -4.47 -41.03 38.52
C THR A 177 -4.04 -42.40 38.03
N PHE A 178 -3.24 -42.48 36.97
CA PHE A 178 -2.72 -43.76 36.48
C PHE A 178 -1.82 -44.47 37.49
N GLU A 179 -0.97 -43.73 38.23
CA GLU A 179 -0.16 -44.33 39.28
C GLU A 179 -1.00 -44.90 40.43
N ARG A 180 -2.08 -44.21 40.81
CA ARG A 180 -3.04 -44.71 41.82
C ARG A 180 -3.73 -45.98 41.32
N GLU A 181 -4.32 -45.94 40.13
CA GLU A 181 -4.99 -47.09 39.52
C GLU A 181 -4.05 -48.28 39.34
N ARG A 182 -2.78 -48.04 39.00
CA ARG A 182 -1.76 -49.08 38.91
C ARG A 182 -1.48 -49.73 40.26
N LYS A 183 -1.29 -48.92 41.32
CA LYS A 183 -1.08 -49.42 42.69
C LYS A 183 -2.29 -50.19 43.19
N ASP A 184 -3.50 -49.69 42.95
CA ASP A 184 -4.73 -50.37 43.36
C ASP A 184 -4.90 -51.72 42.65
N ASN A 185 -4.57 -51.80 41.36
CA ASN A 185 -4.54 -53.08 40.63
C ASN A 185 -3.45 -54.03 41.15
N GLU A 186 -2.24 -53.52 41.43
CA GLU A 186 -1.14 -54.31 42.01
C GLU A 186 -1.58 -54.93 43.34
N MET A 187 -2.16 -54.14 44.25
CA MET A 187 -2.68 -54.62 45.54
C MET A 187 -3.79 -55.67 45.35
N LEU A 188 -4.75 -55.42 44.46
CA LEU A 188 -5.85 -56.36 44.19
C LEU A 188 -5.33 -57.71 43.66
N HIS A 189 -4.32 -57.69 42.78
CA HIS A 189 -3.70 -58.91 42.28
C HIS A 189 -2.91 -59.65 43.35
N GLU A 190 -2.21 -58.94 44.22
CA GLU A 190 -1.47 -59.53 45.33
C GLU A 190 -2.41 -60.17 46.36
N GLU A 191 -3.52 -59.51 46.70
CA GLU A 191 -4.57 -60.05 47.57
C GLU A 191 -5.16 -61.34 46.99
N LYS A 192 -5.53 -61.34 45.70
CA LYS A 192 -6.03 -62.55 45.02
C LYS A 192 -5.02 -63.69 45.00
N MET A 193 -3.73 -63.39 44.81
CA MET A 193 -2.66 -64.39 44.86
C MET A 193 -2.50 -64.98 46.26
N MET A 194 -2.59 -64.16 47.31
CA MET A 194 -2.55 -64.63 48.70
C MET A 194 -3.77 -65.48 49.05
N GLU A 195 -4.96 -65.07 48.62
CA GLU A 195 -6.19 -65.84 48.81
C GLU A 195 -6.10 -67.22 48.13
N GLN A 196 -5.59 -67.28 46.89
CA GLN A 196 -5.38 -68.54 46.18
C GLN A 196 -4.36 -69.44 46.88
N LYS A 197 -3.25 -68.88 47.37
CA LYS A 197 -2.26 -69.65 48.16
C LYS A 197 -2.90 -70.22 49.42
N SER A 198 -3.63 -69.40 50.19
CA SER A 198 -4.31 -69.84 51.40
C SER A 198 -5.33 -70.95 51.14
N LYS A 199 -6.11 -70.86 50.05
CA LYS A 199 -7.02 -71.93 49.62
C LYS A 199 -6.29 -73.23 49.29
N LEU A 200 -5.15 -73.13 48.60
CA LEU A 200 -4.35 -74.29 48.22
C LEU A 200 -3.70 -74.95 49.44
N ASP A 201 -3.16 -74.14 50.36
CA ASP A 201 -2.58 -74.61 51.62
C ASP A 201 -3.64 -75.30 52.50
N LEU A 202 -4.84 -74.74 52.58
CA LEU A 202 -5.98 -75.37 53.27
C LEU A 202 -6.33 -76.71 52.63
N PHE A 203 -6.44 -76.76 51.29
CA PHE A 203 -6.73 -77.99 50.56
C PHE A 203 -5.68 -79.07 50.79
N TYR A 204 -4.39 -78.73 50.76
CA TYR A 204 -3.31 -79.67 51.09
C TYR A 204 -3.37 -80.12 52.55
N SER A 205 -3.62 -79.20 53.49
CA SER A 205 -3.77 -79.53 54.91
C SER A 205 -4.92 -80.50 55.16
N THR A 206 -6.08 -80.26 54.55
CA THR A 206 -7.24 -81.17 54.62
C THR A 206 -6.90 -82.54 54.04
N GLN A 207 -6.26 -82.60 52.86
CA GLN A 207 -5.85 -83.89 52.29
C GLN A 207 -4.85 -84.64 53.17
N MET A 208 -3.89 -83.94 53.79
CA MET A 208 -2.95 -84.55 54.73
C MET A 208 -3.68 -85.11 55.95
N PHE A 209 -4.62 -84.35 56.52
CA PHE A 209 -5.45 -84.80 57.63
C PHE A 209 -6.29 -86.04 57.27
N GLU A 210 -6.91 -86.07 56.08
CA GLU A 210 -7.65 -87.24 55.60
C GLU A 210 -6.76 -88.48 55.41
N VAL A 211 -5.52 -88.30 54.93
CA VAL A 211 -4.54 -89.38 54.81
C VAL A 211 -4.11 -89.87 56.18
N GLU A 212 -3.83 -88.97 57.12
CA GLU A 212 -3.48 -89.30 58.51
C GLU A 212 -4.62 -90.05 59.20
N GLU A 213 -5.87 -89.61 59.06
CA GLU A 213 -7.01 -90.27 59.66
C GLU A 213 -7.22 -91.68 59.09
N ARG A 214 -7.05 -91.86 57.76
CA ARG A 214 -7.06 -93.20 57.14
C ARG A 214 -5.95 -94.10 57.67
N LYS A 215 -4.72 -93.58 57.82
CA LYS A 215 -3.59 -94.31 58.40
C LYS A 215 -3.85 -94.66 59.86
N ASN A 216 -4.34 -93.73 60.67
CA ASN A 216 -4.70 -93.94 62.07
C ASN A 216 -5.82 -94.96 62.21
N GLN A 217 -6.80 -94.96 61.31
CA GLN A 217 -7.84 -95.97 61.26
C GLN A 217 -7.26 -97.35 60.92
N GLN A 218 -6.33 -97.43 59.96
CA GLN A 218 -5.65 -98.68 59.63
C GLN A 218 -4.80 -99.19 60.80
N ILE A 219 -4.11 -98.31 61.54
CA ILE A 219 -3.37 -98.65 62.75
C ILE A 219 -4.32 -99.19 63.82
N ARG A 220 -5.45 -98.51 64.08
CA ARG A 220 -6.48 -98.98 65.02
C ARG A 220 -7.01 -100.35 64.63
N ASN A 221 -7.39 -100.54 63.37
CA ASN A 221 -7.84 -101.84 62.88
C ASN A 221 -6.77 -102.91 63.06
N LEU A 222 -5.49 -102.60 62.80
CA LEU A 222 -4.38 -103.53 62.98
C LEU A 222 -4.15 -103.87 64.46
N GLN A 223 -4.27 -102.88 65.36
CA GLN A 223 -4.25 -103.08 66.81
C GLN A 223 -5.39 -103.99 67.25
N ASP A 224 -6.63 -103.74 66.81
CA ASP A 224 -7.79 -104.58 67.13
C ASP A 224 -7.60 -106.02 66.61
N HIS A 225 -7.06 -106.19 65.39
CA HIS A 225 -6.73 -107.52 64.86
C HIS A 225 -5.60 -108.19 65.64
N HIS A 226 -4.58 -107.45 66.06
CA HIS A 226 -3.51 -107.98 66.89
C HIS A 226 -4.00 -108.36 68.28
N ASP A 227 -4.86 -107.56 68.91
CA ASP A 227 -5.47 -107.86 70.20
C ASP A 227 -6.41 -109.06 70.09
N GLY A 228 -7.16 -109.17 68.99
CA GLY A 228 -7.94 -110.35 68.63
C GLY A 228 -7.07 -111.59 68.49
N ALA A 229 -6.04 -111.54 67.63
CA ALA A 229 -5.11 -112.63 67.43
C ALA A 229 -4.32 -112.98 68.70
N PHE A 230 -3.99 -112.00 69.55
CA PHE A 230 -3.34 -112.21 70.83
C PHE A 230 -4.28 -112.88 71.83
N ASN A 231 -5.56 -112.49 71.87
CA ASN A 231 -6.57 -113.18 72.66
C ASN A 231 -6.83 -114.59 72.13
N ASP A 232 -6.90 -114.78 70.82
CA ASP A 232 -7.01 -116.10 70.21
C ASP A 232 -5.78 -116.95 70.50
N MET A 233 -4.58 -116.37 70.49
CA MET A 233 -3.34 -117.06 70.85
C MET A 233 -3.28 -117.34 72.35
N LYS A 234 -3.78 -116.44 73.20
CA LYS A 234 -3.91 -116.64 74.65
C LYS A 234 -4.95 -117.73 74.96
N ASN A 235 -6.07 -117.75 74.24
CA ASN A 235 -7.08 -118.79 74.32
C ASN A 235 -6.52 -120.12 73.80
N TYR A 236 -5.79 -120.11 72.69
CA TYR A 236 -5.09 -121.28 72.16
C TYR A 236 -4.02 -121.78 73.12
N TYR A 237 -3.27 -120.91 73.82
CA TYR A 237 -2.32 -121.31 74.85
C TYR A 237 -2.99 -121.70 76.16
N ASN A 238 -4.17 -121.17 76.49
CA ASN A 238 -5.01 -121.63 77.60
C ASN A 238 -5.58 -123.02 77.31
N ASP A 239 -6.07 -123.23 76.10
CA ASP A 239 -6.53 -124.51 75.58
C ASP A 239 -5.38 -125.47 75.45
N ILE A 240 -4.20 -125.03 75.03
CA ILE A 240 -2.95 -125.80 75.08
C ILE A 240 -2.47 -125.98 76.50
N THR A 241 -2.74 -125.13 77.50
CA THR A 241 -2.35 -125.44 78.89
C THR A 241 -3.33 -126.42 79.51
N LEU A 242 -4.61 -126.37 79.16
CA LEU A 242 -5.59 -127.41 79.46
C LEU A 242 -5.24 -128.72 78.76
N ASN A 243 -4.91 -128.64 77.47
CA ASN A 243 -4.52 -129.78 76.65
C ASN A 243 -3.09 -130.22 76.97
N ASN A 244 -2.19 -129.37 77.49
CA ASN A 244 -0.86 -129.70 78.01
C ASN A 244 -0.94 -130.18 79.45
N LEU A 245 -1.97 -129.89 80.22
CA LEU A 245 -2.24 -130.68 81.42
C LEU A 245 -2.64 -132.10 81.02
N ALA A 246 -3.35 -132.28 79.89
CA ALA A 246 -3.65 -133.59 79.31
C ALA A 246 -2.45 -134.24 78.57
N LEU A 247 -1.60 -133.43 77.93
CA LEU A 247 -0.46 -133.80 77.08
C LEU A 247 0.85 -133.81 77.89
N ILE A 248 0.99 -133.19 79.08
CA ILE A 248 2.04 -133.51 80.06
C ILE A 248 1.88 -134.97 80.54
N GLY A 249 0.67 -135.52 80.42
CA GLY A 249 0.43 -136.96 80.46
C GLY A 249 1.06 -137.74 79.29
N SER A 250 1.22 -137.14 78.09
CA SER A 250 1.64 -137.84 76.86
C SER A 250 2.93 -137.32 76.18
N MET A 251 3.52 -136.21 76.61
CA MET A 251 4.74 -135.55 76.10
C MET A 251 5.94 -135.75 77.02
N LYS A 252 5.84 -136.65 78.00
CA LYS A 252 7.03 -137.40 78.45
C LYS A 252 7.60 -138.29 77.33
N GLU A 253 6.88 -138.47 76.22
CA GLU A 253 7.20 -139.47 75.19
C GLU A 253 7.68 -138.89 73.85
N GLN A 254 7.58 -137.58 73.60
CA GLN A 254 7.90 -137.02 72.28
C GLN A 254 8.81 -135.79 72.32
N LEU A 255 9.64 -135.68 73.37
CA LEU A 255 10.65 -134.64 73.56
C LEU A 255 11.93 -134.85 72.72
N GLU A 256 11.96 -135.85 71.83
CA GLU A 256 13.21 -136.26 71.19
C GLU A 256 13.36 -135.78 69.73
N GLN A 257 12.30 -135.39 69.02
CA GLN A 257 12.37 -135.56 67.56
C GLN A 257 12.66 -134.36 66.66
N LEU A 258 12.48 -133.09 67.02
CA LEU A 258 12.57 -132.03 65.99
C LEU A 258 13.30 -130.77 66.45
N ARG A 259 14.52 -130.97 66.93
CA ARG A 259 15.50 -129.92 67.27
C ARG A 259 16.50 -129.58 66.14
N LYS A 260 16.23 -129.91 64.87
CA LYS A 260 17.25 -129.81 63.80
C LYS A 260 16.72 -129.44 62.40
N GLN A 261 16.37 -128.18 62.13
CA GLN A 261 16.50 -127.63 60.77
C GLN A 261 16.39 -126.10 60.68
N THR A 262 17.29 -125.39 61.34
CA THR A 262 17.40 -123.93 61.20
C THR A 262 18.85 -123.55 61.01
N GLU A 263 19.35 -123.61 59.76
CA GLU A 263 20.60 -122.96 59.34
C GLU A 263 20.82 -123.16 57.83
N ARG A 264 20.20 -122.32 56.98
CA ARG A 264 20.50 -122.31 55.53
C ARG A 264 20.29 -120.99 54.78
N SER A 265 20.11 -119.83 55.44
CA SER A 265 19.78 -118.56 54.74
C SER A 265 20.90 -117.52 54.65
N ASP A 266 22.15 -117.86 54.97
CA ASP A 266 23.23 -116.85 55.03
C ASP A 266 24.12 -116.75 53.78
N ARG A 267 23.68 -117.24 52.60
CA ARG A 267 24.50 -117.24 51.37
C ARG A 267 24.05 -116.31 50.24
N ILE A 268 23.00 -115.50 50.40
CA ILE A 268 22.47 -114.64 49.30
C ILE A 268 22.97 -113.19 49.38
N ALA A 269 23.63 -112.77 50.46
CA ALA A 269 23.95 -111.36 50.70
C ALA A 269 25.22 -110.83 50.00
N ALA A 270 26.06 -111.68 49.38
CA ALA A 270 27.37 -111.26 48.88
C ALA A 270 27.40 -110.87 47.38
N ASP A 271 26.55 -111.47 46.54
CA ASP A 271 26.60 -111.27 45.08
C ASP A 271 26.01 -109.93 44.62
N THR A 272 25.06 -109.34 45.38
CA THR A 272 24.38 -108.08 45.04
C THR A 272 25.25 -106.82 45.20
N ALA A 273 26.40 -106.93 45.87
CA ALA A 273 27.28 -105.80 46.19
C ALA A 273 28.29 -105.45 45.08
N LEU A 274 28.65 -106.41 44.23
CA LEU A 274 29.68 -106.25 43.19
C LEU A 274 29.12 -105.66 41.88
N GLU A 275 27.85 -105.92 41.57
CA GLU A 275 27.19 -105.47 40.34
C GLU A 275 26.83 -103.96 40.37
N ASN A 276 26.57 -103.40 41.56
CA ASN A 276 26.30 -101.97 41.76
C ASN A 276 27.51 -101.05 41.51
N LYS A 277 28.75 -101.56 41.56
CA LYS A 277 29.96 -100.76 41.34
C LYS A 277 30.29 -100.52 39.87
N ARG A 278 29.85 -101.39 38.96
CA ARG A 278 30.21 -101.35 37.52
C ARG A 278 29.32 -100.42 36.69
N LEU A 279 28.15 -100.02 37.20
CA LEU A 279 27.15 -99.20 36.48
C LEU A 279 27.24 -97.69 36.77
N ARG A 280 28.11 -97.27 37.70
CA ARG A 280 28.13 -95.88 38.23
C ARG A 280 28.84 -94.88 37.30
N GLU A 281 29.99 -95.25 36.73
CA GLU A 281 30.76 -94.38 35.82
C GLU A 281 30.03 -94.05 34.49
N PRO A 282 29.39 -95.02 33.80
CA PRO A 282 28.64 -94.73 32.57
C PRO A 282 27.42 -93.82 32.82
N LEU A 283 26.77 -93.97 33.99
CA LEU A 283 25.62 -93.15 34.38
C LEU A 283 26.01 -91.69 34.66
N GLU A 284 27.19 -91.47 35.25
CA GLU A 284 27.70 -90.13 35.56
C GLU A 284 28.12 -89.37 34.29
N GLN A 285 28.78 -90.05 33.35
CA GLN A 285 29.11 -89.46 32.03
C GLN A 285 27.86 -89.12 31.21
N ALA A 286 26.84 -89.98 31.23
CA ALA A 286 25.56 -89.71 30.57
C ALA A 286 24.83 -88.50 31.18
N ASN A 287 24.89 -88.32 32.51
CA ASN A 287 24.30 -87.17 33.18
C ASN A 287 25.01 -85.85 32.85
N ILE A 288 26.34 -85.85 32.72
CA ILE A 288 27.10 -84.66 32.32
C ILE A 288 26.71 -84.23 30.89
N GLN A 289 26.68 -85.17 29.95
CA GLN A 289 26.26 -84.89 28.57
C GLN A 289 24.81 -84.41 28.49
N LEU A 290 23.91 -85.02 29.27
CA LEU A 290 22.50 -84.63 29.33
C LEU A 290 22.33 -83.19 29.87
N ASN A 291 23.14 -82.79 30.86
CA ASN A 291 23.15 -81.42 31.37
C ASN A 291 23.73 -80.41 30.37
N GLU A 292 24.77 -80.77 29.61
CA GLU A 292 25.29 -79.92 28.53
C GLU A 292 24.28 -79.73 27.40
N TYR A 293 23.60 -80.79 26.98
CA TYR A 293 22.55 -80.71 25.96
C TYR A 293 21.35 -79.89 26.45
N ARG A 294 20.95 -80.01 27.73
CA ARG A 294 19.92 -79.15 28.32
C ARG A 294 20.29 -77.67 28.27
N ARG A 295 21.53 -77.30 28.64
CA ARG A 295 22.00 -75.91 28.52
C ARG A 295 21.99 -75.40 27.07
N LYS A 296 22.48 -76.20 26.12
CA LYS A 296 22.45 -75.83 24.69
C LYS A 296 21.03 -75.62 24.17
N LEU A 297 20.09 -76.45 24.62
CA LEU A 297 18.67 -76.32 24.28
C LEU A 297 18.07 -75.02 24.84
N GLU A 298 18.37 -74.67 26.09
CA GLU A 298 17.93 -73.42 26.71
C GLU A 298 18.44 -72.17 25.96
N PHE A 299 19.70 -72.18 25.52
CA PHE A 299 20.25 -71.09 24.69
C PHE A 299 19.55 -71.01 23.33
N TYR A 300 19.37 -72.15 22.66
CA TYR A 300 18.67 -72.22 21.38
C TYR A 300 17.22 -71.70 21.47
N ASP A 301 16.50 -72.05 22.53
CA ASP A 301 15.13 -71.56 22.76
C ASP A 301 15.08 -70.05 23.01
N ARG A 302 16.06 -69.50 23.75
CA ARG A 302 16.20 -68.05 23.94
C ARG A 302 16.47 -67.34 22.61
N ASP A 303 17.40 -67.84 21.81
CA ASP A 303 17.76 -67.26 20.52
C ASP A 303 16.58 -67.32 19.54
N LYS A 304 15.83 -68.42 19.53
CA LYS A 304 14.61 -68.58 18.73
C LYS A 304 13.54 -67.54 19.12
N GLN A 305 13.36 -67.29 20.41
CA GLN A 305 12.42 -66.26 20.89
C GLN A 305 12.90 -64.84 20.50
N GLN A 306 14.20 -64.55 20.63
CA GLN A 306 14.76 -63.26 20.22
C GLN A 306 14.63 -63.04 18.71
N LEU A 307 14.92 -64.06 17.90
CA LEU A 307 14.75 -64.01 16.45
C LEU A 307 13.29 -63.75 16.05
N SER A 308 12.33 -64.37 16.73
CA SER A 308 10.90 -64.12 16.52
C SER A 308 10.52 -62.66 16.82
N ARG A 309 11.00 -62.11 17.94
CA ARG A 309 10.78 -60.70 18.31
C ARG A 309 11.40 -59.74 17.29
N LEU A 310 12.62 -60.02 16.83
CA LEU A 310 13.31 -59.23 15.82
C LEU A 310 12.59 -59.27 14.47
N LYS A 311 12.11 -60.44 14.03
CA LYS A 311 11.29 -60.58 12.82
C LYS A 311 10.00 -59.76 12.91
N SER A 312 9.29 -59.84 14.03
CA SER A 312 8.08 -59.03 14.27
C SER A 312 8.39 -57.53 14.22
N ARG A 313 9.47 -57.09 14.87
CA ARG A 313 9.91 -55.68 14.81
C ARG A 313 10.28 -55.25 13.39
N ASN A 314 11.00 -56.10 12.65
CA ASN A 314 11.41 -55.80 11.28
C ASN A 314 10.21 -55.61 10.35
N THR A 315 9.21 -56.50 10.42
CA THR A 315 7.99 -56.35 9.60
C THR A 315 7.21 -55.07 9.92
N LYS A 316 7.18 -54.62 11.19
CA LYS A 316 6.58 -53.33 11.58
C LYS A 316 7.37 -52.15 11.02
N LEU A 317 8.70 -52.21 11.10
CA LEU A 317 9.57 -51.16 10.56
C LEU A 317 9.47 -51.07 9.04
N GLU A 318 9.45 -52.19 8.32
CA GLU A 318 9.25 -52.23 6.87
C GLU A 318 7.92 -51.59 6.45
N LYS A 319 6.82 -51.89 7.16
CA LYS A 319 5.53 -51.23 6.93
C LYS A 319 5.61 -49.72 7.15
N LYS A 320 6.30 -49.29 8.21
CA LYS A 320 6.48 -47.86 8.51
C LYS A 320 7.32 -47.15 7.46
N VAL A 321 8.40 -47.78 6.98
CA VAL A 321 9.23 -47.24 5.89
C VAL A 321 8.40 -47.10 4.63
N LYS A 322 7.63 -48.13 4.23
CA LYS A 322 6.75 -48.07 3.06
C LYS A 322 5.67 -46.98 3.15
N GLY A 323 5.09 -46.79 4.35
CA GLY A 323 4.13 -45.70 4.59
C GLY A 323 4.77 -44.33 4.44
N LEU A 324 5.93 -44.11 5.07
CA LEU A 324 6.66 -42.85 5.00
C LEU A 324 7.16 -42.54 3.59
N THR A 325 7.58 -43.54 2.80
CA THR A 325 7.99 -43.32 1.41
C THR A 325 6.81 -42.87 0.55
N TRP A 326 5.63 -43.47 0.72
CA TRP A 326 4.43 -43.09 -0.02
C TRP A 326 3.94 -41.68 0.35
N GLU A 327 3.98 -41.33 1.64
CA GLU A 327 3.68 -39.98 2.11
C GLU A 327 4.66 -38.95 1.52
N ALA A 328 5.96 -39.28 1.49
CA ALA A 328 6.98 -38.41 0.90
C ALA A 328 6.76 -38.19 -0.60
N GLU A 329 6.49 -39.26 -1.37
CA GLU A 329 6.17 -39.16 -2.80
C GLU A 329 4.93 -38.30 -3.06
N THR A 330 3.88 -38.48 -2.24
CA THR A 330 2.65 -37.67 -2.34
C THR A 330 2.91 -36.20 -2.06
N LEU A 331 3.75 -35.89 -1.06
CA LEU A 331 4.14 -34.52 -0.73
C LEU A 331 4.99 -33.89 -1.83
N ILE A 332 5.91 -34.64 -2.44
CA ILE A 332 6.73 -34.18 -3.58
C ILE A 332 5.82 -33.81 -4.76
N LEU A 333 4.91 -34.70 -5.16
CA LEU A 333 3.97 -34.44 -6.26
C LEU A 333 3.10 -33.20 -5.99
N ARG A 334 2.64 -33.02 -4.75
CA ARG A 334 1.87 -31.84 -4.36
C ARG A 334 2.70 -30.57 -4.40
N ASN A 335 3.96 -30.63 -3.96
CA ASN A 335 4.88 -29.51 -4.03
C ASN A 335 5.14 -29.10 -5.48
N ASP A 336 5.40 -30.05 -6.37
CA ASP A 336 5.64 -29.78 -7.79
C ASP A 336 4.42 -29.11 -8.44
N SER A 337 3.21 -29.58 -8.12
CA SER A 337 1.98 -28.93 -8.58
C SER A 337 1.84 -27.49 -8.06
N LEU A 338 2.21 -27.23 -6.81
CA LEU A 338 2.13 -25.88 -6.22
C LEU A 338 3.17 -24.94 -6.84
N VAL A 339 4.38 -25.44 -7.11
CA VAL A 339 5.43 -24.68 -7.80
C VAL A 339 4.96 -24.32 -9.20
N ALA A 340 4.38 -25.25 -9.95
CA ALA A 340 3.84 -24.99 -11.29
C ALA A 340 2.71 -23.93 -11.26
N GLN A 341 1.79 -24.02 -10.29
CA GLN A 341 0.74 -23.00 -10.12
C GLN A 341 1.32 -21.63 -9.78
N ARG A 342 2.35 -21.57 -8.94
CA ARG A 342 3.04 -20.32 -8.58
C ARG A 342 3.68 -19.66 -9.80
N GLU A 343 4.42 -20.42 -10.60
CA GLU A 343 5.06 -19.88 -11.82
C GLU A 343 4.01 -19.41 -12.82
N THR A 344 2.94 -20.18 -13.04
CA THR A 344 1.83 -19.77 -13.91
C THR A 344 1.18 -18.46 -13.45
N LEU A 345 0.98 -18.30 -12.14
CA LEU A 345 0.40 -17.08 -11.58
C LEU A 345 1.34 -15.88 -11.74
N LYS A 346 2.65 -16.10 -11.58
CA LYS A 346 3.67 -15.07 -11.77
C LYS A 346 3.76 -14.60 -13.22
N GLU A 347 3.66 -15.52 -14.18
CA GLU A 347 3.59 -15.19 -15.62
C GLU A 347 2.37 -14.33 -15.92
N ARG A 348 1.17 -14.77 -15.50
CA ARG A 348 -0.07 -14.00 -15.69
C ARG A 348 -0.02 -12.62 -15.06
N PHE A 349 0.59 -12.51 -13.88
CA PHE A 349 0.75 -11.22 -13.21
C PHE A 349 1.62 -10.26 -14.02
N ASN A 350 2.74 -10.76 -14.57
CA ASN A 350 3.59 -9.97 -15.46
C ASN A 350 2.86 -9.54 -16.73
N ASP A 351 2.08 -10.44 -17.35
CA ASP A 351 1.28 -10.12 -18.54
C ASP A 351 0.29 -8.99 -18.25
N VAL A 352 -0.45 -9.07 -17.13
CA VAL A 352 -1.41 -8.05 -16.71
C VAL A 352 -0.71 -6.70 -16.44
N ILE A 353 0.49 -6.70 -15.85
CA ILE A 353 1.26 -5.48 -15.65
C ILE A 353 1.62 -4.84 -16.99
N VAL A 354 2.15 -5.64 -17.93
CA VAL A 354 2.56 -5.14 -19.24
C VAL A 354 1.35 -4.60 -20.00
N GLU A 355 0.22 -5.31 -19.99
CA GLU A 355 -1.02 -4.82 -20.61
C GLU A 355 -1.51 -3.50 -19.98
N LEU A 356 -1.46 -3.38 -18.65
CA LEU A 356 -1.89 -2.17 -17.95
C LEU A 356 -0.98 -0.99 -18.30
N GLN A 357 0.33 -1.22 -18.34
CA GLN A 357 1.32 -0.22 -18.76
C GLN A 357 1.09 0.21 -20.21
N GLN A 358 0.84 -0.73 -21.12
CA GLN A 358 0.52 -0.42 -22.53
C GLN A 358 -0.76 0.39 -22.67
N LYS A 359 -1.85 -0.01 -22.00
CA LYS A 359 -3.14 0.71 -22.02
C LYS A 359 -3.00 2.12 -21.47
N THR A 360 -2.29 2.27 -20.34
CA THR A 360 -2.06 3.59 -19.72
C THR A 360 -1.14 4.45 -20.58
N GLY A 361 -0.08 3.87 -21.13
CA GLY A 361 0.84 4.54 -22.05
C GLY A 361 0.13 5.04 -23.31
N LEU A 362 -0.69 4.21 -23.95
CA LEU A 362 -1.49 4.61 -25.12
C LEU A 362 -2.44 5.76 -24.77
N LYS A 363 -3.12 5.68 -23.62
CA LYS A 363 -4.02 6.74 -23.15
C LYS A 363 -3.28 8.06 -22.93
N ASN A 364 -2.09 8.01 -22.32
CA ASN A 364 -1.27 9.20 -22.10
C ASN A 364 -0.82 9.82 -23.42
N VAL A 365 -0.31 9.02 -24.37
CA VAL A 365 0.10 9.52 -25.69
C VAL A 365 -1.08 10.13 -26.45
N LEU A 366 -2.28 9.55 -26.35
CA LEU A 366 -3.49 10.12 -26.94
C LEU A 366 -3.88 11.46 -26.31
N LEU A 367 -3.79 11.57 -24.98
CA LEU A 367 -4.08 12.82 -24.25
C LEU A 367 -3.05 13.90 -24.59
N GLU A 368 -1.76 13.57 -24.63
CA GLU A 368 -0.68 14.49 -25.03
C GLU A 368 -0.90 14.99 -26.46
N ARG A 369 -1.22 14.09 -27.40
CA ARG A 369 -1.54 14.48 -28.79
C ARG A 369 -2.77 15.40 -28.86
N LYS A 370 -3.80 15.12 -28.06
CA LYS A 370 -5.00 15.97 -27.99
C LYS A 370 -4.68 17.35 -27.43
N ILE A 371 -3.89 17.43 -26.36
CA ILE A 371 -3.43 18.70 -25.77
C ILE A 371 -2.61 19.48 -26.80
N ALA A 372 -1.63 18.84 -27.46
CA ALA A 372 -0.81 19.50 -28.47
C ALA A 372 -1.64 20.00 -29.67
N ALA A 373 -2.65 19.25 -30.09
CA ALA A 373 -3.56 19.69 -31.15
C ALA A 373 -4.42 20.90 -30.72
N LEU A 374 -4.93 20.89 -29.49
CA LEU A 374 -5.72 22.01 -28.93
C LEU A 374 -4.85 23.27 -28.76
N LEU A 375 -3.62 23.14 -28.28
CA LEU A 375 -2.68 24.27 -28.14
C LEU A 375 -2.34 24.89 -29.50
N ARG A 376 -2.07 24.09 -30.53
CA ARG A 376 -1.84 24.61 -31.89
C ARG A 376 -3.06 25.34 -32.45
N GLU A 377 -4.26 24.84 -32.15
CA GLU A 377 -5.50 25.48 -32.60
C GLU A 377 -5.74 26.80 -31.87
N GLU A 378 -5.44 26.86 -30.57
CA GLU A 378 -5.44 28.09 -29.78
C GLU A 378 -4.43 29.10 -30.31
N GLU A 379 -3.18 28.69 -30.56
CA GLU A 379 -2.14 29.54 -31.16
C GLU A 379 -2.60 30.13 -32.49
N LYS A 380 -3.15 29.30 -33.40
CA LYS A 380 -3.69 29.78 -34.68
C LYS A 380 -4.80 30.80 -34.49
N ARG A 381 -5.76 30.54 -33.60
CA ARG A 381 -6.86 31.47 -33.31
C ARG A 381 -6.35 32.76 -32.72
N SER A 382 -5.39 32.69 -31.80
CA SER A 382 -4.75 33.85 -31.21
C SER A 382 -4.05 34.70 -32.27
N ILE A 383 -3.26 34.09 -33.17
CA ILE A 383 -2.60 34.81 -34.26
C ILE A 383 -3.63 35.51 -35.17
N ILE A 384 -4.66 34.79 -35.62
CA ILE A 384 -5.73 35.35 -36.46
C ILE A 384 -6.44 36.50 -35.75
N LEU A 385 -6.74 36.36 -34.46
CA LEU A 385 -7.37 37.40 -33.66
C LEU A 385 -6.48 38.65 -33.58
N HIS A 386 -5.20 38.50 -33.25
CA HIS A 386 -4.27 39.63 -33.18
C HIS A 386 -4.09 40.33 -34.53
N GLU A 387 -3.95 39.57 -35.62
CA GLU A 387 -3.80 40.11 -36.97
C GLU A 387 -5.06 40.86 -37.44
N THR A 388 -6.24 40.29 -37.19
CA THR A 388 -7.52 40.94 -37.54
C THR A 388 -7.76 42.23 -36.74
N ILE A 389 -7.42 42.25 -35.44
CA ILE A 389 -7.50 43.47 -34.62
C ILE A 389 -6.54 44.54 -35.18
N ALA A 390 -5.28 44.17 -35.47
CA ALA A 390 -4.29 45.08 -36.01
C ALA A 390 -4.70 45.68 -37.37
N THR A 391 -5.36 44.89 -38.21
CA THR A 391 -5.74 45.30 -39.57
C THR A 391 -7.05 46.09 -39.61
N CYS A 392 -8.08 45.64 -38.89
CA CYS A 392 -9.44 46.18 -39.00
C CYS A 392 -9.79 47.23 -37.94
N ALA A 393 -9.12 47.21 -36.78
CA ALA A 393 -9.46 48.08 -35.65
C ALA A 393 -8.26 48.43 -34.75
N PRO A 394 -7.18 49.03 -35.29
CA PRO A 394 -5.93 49.29 -34.54
C PRO A 394 -6.13 50.19 -33.31
N ASN A 395 -7.10 51.11 -33.36
CA ASN A 395 -7.43 52.02 -32.25
C ASN A 395 -8.32 51.38 -31.16
N LEU A 396 -8.71 50.11 -31.32
CA LEU A 396 -9.62 49.39 -30.42
C LEU A 396 -8.89 48.36 -29.53
N ALA A 397 -7.61 48.09 -29.78
CA ALA A 397 -6.82 47.11 -29.04
C ALA A 397 -6.81 47.37 -27.52
N ASP A 398 -6.61 48.63 -27.10
CA ASP A 398 -6.57 49.01 -25.68
C ASP A 398 -7.93 48.91 -24.97
N LYS A 399 -9.04 48.93 -25.73
CA LYS A 399 -10.40 48.77 -25.18
C LYS A 399 -10.85 47.30 -25.20
N LEU A 400 -10.18 46.45 -25.96
CA LEU A 400 -10.53 45.04 -26.11
C LEU A 400 -10.14 44.22 -24.89
N THR A 401 -9.03 44.55 -24.22
CA THR A 401 -8.55 43.86 -23.01
C THR A 401 -9.60 43.87 -21.89
N GLY A 402 -10.18 45.03 -21.58
CA GLY A 402 -11.24 45.13 -20.57
C GLY A 402 -12.55 44.45 -20.99
N LEU A 403 -12.83 44.35 -22.30
CA LEU A 403 -13.97 43.58 -22.81
C LEU A 403 -13.71 42.08 -22.71
N ASP A 404 -12.51 41.61 -23.04
CA ASP A 404 -12.07 40.23 -22.94
C ASP A 404 -12.09 39.75 -21.49
N GLU A 405 -11.59 40.55 -20.54
CA GLU A 405 -11.68 40.23 -19.11
C GLU A 405 -13.15 40.12 -18.66
N ARG A 406 -14.01 41.04 -19.10
CA ARG A 406 -15.44 41.00 -18.76
C ARG A 406 -16.14 39.78 -19.36
N VAL A 407 -15.84 39.43 -20.61
CA VAL A 407 -16.39 38.24 -21.28
C VAL A 407 -15.85 36.97 -20.62
N GLY A 408 -14.56 36.93 -20.29
CA GLY A 408 -13.92 35.83 -19.56
C GLY A 408 -14.58 35.58 -18.20
N ASN A 409 -14.78 36.64 -17.40
CA ASN A 409 -15.48 36.56 -16.12
C ASN A 409 -16.91 36.01 -16.28
N ILE A 410 -17.66 36.45 -17.30
CA ILE A 410 -19.01 35.93 -17.58
C ILE A 410 -18.94 34.44 -17.96
N VAL A 411 -17.98 34.04 -18.80
CA VAL A 411 -17.79 32.64 -19.19
C VAL A 411 -17.45 31.77 -17.98
N ASP A 412 -16.58 32.24 -17.09
CA ASP A 412 -16.22 31.54 -15.86
C ASP A 412 -17.40 31.39 -14.89
N GLU A 413 -18.20 32.45 -14.72
CA GLU A 413 -19.44 32.38 -13.95
C GLU A 413 -20.41 31.35 -14.54
N LYS A 414 -20.59 31.35 -15.87
CA LYS A 414 -21.45 30.37 -16.55
C LYS A 414 -20.90 28.95 -16.42
N ASN A 415 -19.59 28.75 -16.56
CA ASN A 415 -18.94 27.46 -16.35
C ASN A 415 -19.12 26.96 -14.92
N LYS A 416 -19.00 27.85 -13.93
CA LYS A 416 -19.26 27.52 -12.52
C LYS A 416 -20.72 27.11 -12.30
N ILE A 417 -21.68 27.84 -12.88
CA ILE A 417 -23.10 27.46 -12.84
C ILE A 417 -23.31 26.07 -13.49
N ILE A 418 -22.66 25.79 -14.62
CA ILE A 418 -22.74 24.48 -15.28
C ILE A 418 -22.21 23.37 -14.36
N ILE A 419 -21.06 23.60 -13.70
CA ILE A 419 -20.48 22.64 -12.75
C ILE A 419 -21.40 22.42 -11.55
N ASP A 420 -21.95 23.48 -10.97
CA ASP A 420 -22.85 23.40 -9.82
C ASP A 420 -24.17 22.69 -10.20
N LEU A 421 -24.74 22.97 -11.37
CA LEU A 421 -25.92 22.27 -11.87
C LEU A 421 -25.63 20.79 -12.13
N ARG A 422 -24.48 20.45 -12.72
CA ARG A 422 -24.07 19.04 -12.89
C ARG A 422 -23.91 18.32 -11.55
N TYR A 423 -23.37 19.01 -10.55
CA TYR A 423 -23.25 18.48 -9.20
C TYR A 423 -24.63 18.26 -8.55
N GLU A 424 -25.55 19.21 -8.65
CA GLU A 424 -26.92 19.06 -8.12
C GLU A 424 -27.69 17.94 -8.82
N VAL A 425 -27.53 17.78 -10.13
CA VAL A 425 -28.09 16.62 -10.87
C VAL A 425 -27.51 15.31 -10.34
N ALA A 426 -26.19 15.20 -10.17
CA ALA A 426 -25.55 14.00 -9.63
C ALA A 426 -26.03 13.68 -8.20
N LYS A 427 -26.15 14.71 -7.36
CA LYS A 427 -26.67 14.60 -5.99
C LYS A 427 -28.13 14.15 -5.97
N SER A 428 -28.97 14.71 -6.83
CA SER A 428 -30.38 14.33 -6.95
C SER A 428 -30.54 12.89 -7.46
N ARG A 429 -29.76 12.49 -8.48
CA ARG A 429 -29.71 11.10 -8.97
C ARG A 429 -29.33 10.12 -7.87
N LYS A 430 -28.34 10.45 -7.05
CA LYS A 430 -27.95 9.60 -5.93
C LYS A 430 -29.02 9.52 -4.84
N ALA A 431 -29.59 10.65 -4.44
CA ALA A 431 -30.67 10.67 -3.45
C ALA A 431 -31.87 9.83 -3.92
N HIS A 432 -32.17 9.85 -5.21
CA HIS A 432 -33.16 8.98 -5.84
C HIS A 432 -32.78 7.49 -5.74
N ASP A 433 -31.53 7.13 -6.08
CA ASP A 433 -31.05 5.73 -6.01
C ASP A 433 -31.01 5.19 -4.57
N ASP A 434 -30.53 5.99 -3.61
CA ASP A 434 -30.51 5.64 -2.19
C ASP A 434 -31.94 5.45 -1.66
N LEU A 435 -32.87 6.32 -2.07
CA LEU A 435 -34.28 6.21 -1.72
C LEU A 435 -34.92 4.94 -2.31
N LEU A 436 -34.63 4.58 -3.56
CA LEU A 436 -35.07 3.31 -4.14
C LEU A 436 -34.53 2.10 -3.35
N GLU A 437 -33.25 2.12 -2.97
CA GLU A 437 -32.65 1.04 -2.19
C GLU A 437 -33.30 0.92 -0.79
N THR A 438 -33.59 2.04 -0.13
CA THR A 438 -34.30 2.02 1.16
C THR A 438 -35.73 1.49 1.03
N TYR A 439 -36.46 1.85 -0.03
CA TYR A 439 -37.79 1.31 -0.30
C TYR A 439 -37.75 -0.19 -0.60
N GLU A 440 -36.79 -0.66 -1.39
CA GLU A 440 -36.57 -2.10 -1.64
C GLU A 440 -36.28 -2.86 -0.33
N CYS A 441 -35.45 -2.29 0.54
CA CYS A 441 -35.16 -2.87 1.85
C CYS A 441 -36.41 -2.92 2.74
N LYS A 442 -37.23 -1.86 2.73
CA LYS A 442 -38.48 -1.81 3.49
C LYS A 442 -39.54 -2.77 2.96
N LEU A 443 -39.71 -2.88 1.64
CA LEU A 443 -40.62 -3.83 1.02
C LEU A 443 -40.24 -5.27 1.37
N LYS A 444 -38.94 -5.61 1.29
CA LYS A 444 -38.41 -6.89 1.76
C LYS A 444 -38.68 -7.12 3.25
N GLN A 445 -38.51 -6.11 4.09
CA GLN A 445 -38.79 -6.20 5.54
C GLN A 445 -40.27 -6.54 5.82
N PHE A 446 -41.21 -6.01 5.02
CA PHE A 446 -42.64 -6.31 5.12
C PHE A 446 -43.07 -7.56 4.34
N GLY A 447 -42.12 -8.33 3.80
CA GLY A 447 -42.41 -9.58 3.08
C GLY A 447 -43.00 -9.39 1.68
N VAL A 448 -42.83 -8.21 1.08
CA VAL A 448 -43.25 -7.91 -0.31
C VAL A 448 -42.03 -8.10 -1.24
N PRO A 449 -42.02 -9.15 -2.11
CA PRO A 449 -40.99 -9.33 -3.11
C PRO A 449 -40.95 -8.18 -4.11
N SER A 450 -39.74 -7.74 -4.51
CA SER A 450 -39.53 -6.70 -5.52
C SER A 450 -40.18 -7.02 -6.87
N ASP A 451 -40.36 -8.30 -7.17
CA ASP A 451 -40.91 -8.80 -8.44
C ASP A 451 -42.44 -8.57 -8.54
N ASN A 452 -43.11 -8.32 -7.41
CA ASN A 452 -44.55 -8.08 -7.35
C ASN A 452 -44.95 -6.62 -7.68
N LEU A 453 -43.98 -5.72 -7.91
CA LEU A 453 -44.24 -4.30 -8.17
C LEU A 453 -44.78 -4.03 -9.58
N GLY A 454 -44.57 -4.94 -10.54
CA GLY A 454 -45.09 -4.80 -11.92
C GLY A 454 -44.40 -3.74 -12.78
N PHE A 455 -43.39 -3.04 -12.25
CA PHE A 455 -42.54 -2.10 -12.98
C PHE A 455 -41.10 -2.17 -12.48
N THR A 456 -40.14 -1.81 -13.32
CA THR A 456 -38.72 -1.70 -12.94
C THR A 456 -38.37 -0.22 -12.80
N PRO A 457 -37.93 0.24 -11.61
CA PRO A 457 -37.54 1.63 -11.44
C PRO A 457 -36.30 1.94 -12.31
N LEU A 458 -36.35 3.06 -13.03
CA LEU A 458 -35.25 3.49 -13.90
C LEU A 458 -34.05 3.91 -13.05
N ARG A 459 -32.91 3.27 -13.25
CA ARG A 459 -31.62 3.66 -12.67
C ARG A 459 -30.68 4.06 -13.80
N ASP A 460 -30.40 5.35 -13.92
CA ASP A 460 -29.51 5.89 -14.95
C ASP A 460 -28.05 5.65 -14.54
N ARG A 461 -27.51 4.47 -14.89
CA ARG A 461 -26.13 4.03 -14.60
C ARG A 461 -25.19 4.07 -15.81
N ASP A 462 -25.68 4.50 -16.96
CA ASP A 462 -24.93 4.41 -18.23
C ASP A 462 -23.89 5.53 -18.36
N ASP A 463 -24.10 6.68 -17.70
CA ASP A 463 -23.09 7.73 -17.61
C ASP A 463 -22.02 7.40 -16.56
N LYS A 464 -20.76 7.31 -16.98
CA LYS A 464 -19.58 7.24 -16.09
C LYS A 464 -19.54 8.50 -15.22
N GLN A 465 -20.13 8.43 -14.02
CA GLN A 465 -20.14 9.54 -13.07
C GLN A 465 -18.69 9.95 -12.74
N LEU A 466 -18.35 11.22 -13.00
CA LEU A 466 -17.04 11.82 -12.66
C LEU A 466 -16.84 12.04 -11.16
N TYR A 467 -17.88 11.80 -10.35
CA TYR A 467 -17.88 12.03 -8.91
C TYR A 467 -17.92 10.68 -8.20
N ILE A 468 -16.86 10.38 -7.44
CA ILE A 468 -16.75 9.16 -6.65
C ILE A 468 -17.68 9.30 -5.44
N CYS A 469 -18.51 8.28 -5.20
CA CYS A 469 -19.23 8.13 -3.95
C CYS A 469 -18.22 7.98 -2.81
N GLY A 470 -18.12 8.99 -1.93
CA GLY A 470 -17.31 8.87 -0.71
C GLY A 470 -17.82 7.75 0.22
N PRO A 471 -17.02 7.31 1.20
CA PRO A 471 -17.47 6.35 2.19
C PRO A 471 -18.72 6.92 2.89
N ALA A 472 -19.78 6.10 2.99
CA ALA A 472 -21.14 6.46 3.43
C ALA A 472 -22.07 7.16 2.42
N GLY A 473 -21.79 7.10 1.12
CA GLY A 473 -22.81 7.52 0.15
C GLY A 473 -22.95 9.05 0.02
N ILE A 474 -21.93 9.83 0.36
CA ILE A 474 -21.96 11.29 0.14
C ILE A 474 -21.37 11.62 -1.24
N VAL A 475 -22.08 12.40 -2.07
CA VAL A 475 -21.50 12.99 -3.30
C VAL A 475 -20.63 14.16 -2.87
N THR A 476 -19.32 13.95 -2.76
CA THR A 476 -18.38 15.03 -2.46
C THR A 476 -18.00 15.74 -3.75
N LYS A 477 -17.93 17.08 -3.73
CA LYS A 477 -17.22 17.84 -4.77
C LYS A 477 -15.76 17.36 -4.72
N ASN A 478 -15.31 16.59 -5.71
CA ASN A 478 -13.87 16.42 -5.90
C ASN A 478 -13.30 17.82 -6.18
N LYS A 479 -12.37 18.26 -5.34
CA LYS A 479 -11.51 19.41 -5.67
C LYS A 479 -10.48 18.99 -6.70
#